data_AF-A0A7C2A361-F1
#
_entry.id   AF-A0A7C2A361-F1
#
_cell.length_a   1.000
_cell.length_b   1.000
_cell.length_c   1.000
_cell.angle_alpha   90.00
_cell.angle_beta   90.00
_cell.angle_gamma   90.00
#
_symmetry.space_group_name_H-M   'P 1'
#
loop_
_entity.id
_entity.type
_entity.pdbx_description
1 polymer ?
#
loop_
_entity_poly.entity_id
_entity_poly.type
_entity_poly.pdbx_seq_one_letter_code
_entity_poly.pdbx_strand_id
1 'polypeptide(L)' 'MNKFFDMGGYGAFVWPSYIITALVLAAVFVFSRRLLKSRERELADLQKNLGQKSLDEKD' A
#
# COMPACT_ATOMS: atom_id res chain seq x y z
N MET A 1 -30.38 -15.67 -15.67
CA MET A 1 -29.06 -15.68 -14.99
C MET A 1 -28.73 -14.37 -14.24
N ASN A 2 -29.62 -13.37 -14.18
CA ASN A 2 -29.36 -12.07 -13.49
C ASN A 2 -30.00 -11.95 -12.09
N LYS A 3 -30.62 -13.02 -11.57
CA LYS A 3 -31.45 -13.01 -10.34
C LYS A 3 -30.69 -12.68 -9.05
N PHE A 4 -29.36 -12.79 -9.05
CA PHE A 4 -28.50 -12.43 -7.90
C PHE A 4 -28.10 -10.95 -7.87
N PHE A 5 -27.98 -10.31 -9.04
CA PHE A 5 -27.79 -8.85 -9.13
C PHE A 5 -29.12 -8.10 -8.93
N ASP A 6 -30.22 -8.80 -9.12
CA ASP A 6 -31.57 -8.29 -9.03
C ASP A 6 -32.30 -8.85 -7.78
N MET A 7 -31.63 -8.79 -6.62
CA MET A 7 -32.27 -8.95 -5.30
C MET A 7 -33.27 -7.79 -5.10
N GLY A 8 -34.39 -7.82 -5.82
CA GLY A 8 -35.47 -6.83 -5.76
C GLY A 8 -35.08 -5.40 -6.15
N GLY A 9 -34.12 -5.21 -7.08
CA GLY A 9 -33.68 -3.88 -7.55
C GLY A 9 -32.55 -3.20 -6.76
N TYR A 10 -32.11 -3.76 -5.61
CA TYR A 10 -31.08 -3.13 -4.76
C TYR A 10 -29.64 -3.58 -5.03
N GLY A 11 -29.42 -4.69 -5.74
CA GLY A 11 -28.08 -5.22 -5.97
C GLY A 11 -27.18 -4.21 -6.69
N ALA A 12 -27.71 -3.44 -7.64
CA ALA A 12 -26.97 -2.39 -8.35
C ALA A 12 -26.38 -1.29 -7.44
N PHE A 13 -26.94 -1.06 -6.24
CA PHE A 13 -26.44 -0.09 -5.26
C PHE A 13 -25.44 -0.70 -4.28
N VAL A 14 -25.59 -1.98 -3.98
CA VAL A 14 -24.78 -2.70 -3.00
C VAL A 14 -23.39 -3.05 -3.57
N TRP A 15 -23.33 -3.49 -4.82
CA TRP A 15 -22.08 -3.85 -5.50
C TRP A 15 -21.06 -2.70 -5.57
N PRO A 16 -21.43 -1.46 -5.96
CA PRO A 16 -20.50 -0.33 -5.94
C PRO A 16 -19.95 -0.03 -4.55
N SER A 17 -20.77 -0.13 -3.50
CA SER A 17 -20.32 0.09 -2.12
C SER A 17 -19.23 -0.92 -1.72
N TYR A 18 -19.45 -2.21 -2.01
CA TYR A 18 -18.43 -3.24 -1.78
C TYR A 18 -17.17 -3.05 -2.62
N ILE A 19 -17.30 -2.61 -3.88
CA ILE A 19 -16.16 -2.30 -4.75
C ILE A 19 -15.33 -1.15 -4.16
N ILE A 20 -15.99 -0.08 -3.70
CA ILE A 20 -15.32 1.06 -3.08
C ILE A 20 -14.59 0.61 -1.81
N THR A 21 -15.24 -0.17 -0.94
CA THR A 21 -14.60 -0.70 0.27
C THR A 21 -13.41 -1.59 -0.07
N ALA A 22 -13.54 -2.49 -1.05
CA ALA A 22 -12.44 -3.34 -1.50
C ALA A 22 -11.28 -2.51 -2.06
N LEU A 23 -11.55 -1.45 -2.82
CA LEU A 23 -10.56 -0.50 -3.32
C LEU A 23 -9.84 0.23 -2.18
N VAL A 24 -10.58 0.69 -1.16
CA VAL A 24 -9.98 1.34 0.01
C VAL A 24 -9.06 0.37 0.75
N LEU A 25 -9.49 -0.86 1.01
CA LEU A 25 -8.63 -1.87 1.64
C LEU A 25 -7.39 -2.18 0.79
N ALA A 26 -7.55 -2.35 -0.52
CA ALA A 26 -6.44 -2.61 -1.43
C ALA A 26 -5.45 -1.42 -1.45
N ALA A 27 -5.96 -0.18 -1.48
CA ALA A 27 -5.15 1.01 -1.40
C ALA A 27 -4.36 1.03 -0.09
N VAL A 28 -5.01 0.87 1.06
CA VAL A 28 -4.34 0.83 2.38
C VAL A 28 -3.28 -0.27 2.43
N PHE A 29 -3.56 -1.44 1.89
CA PHE A 29 -2.61 -2.54 1.82
C PHE A 29 -1.38 -2.21 0.95
N VAL A 30 -1.60 -1.61 -0.22
CA VAL A 30 -0.53 -1.16 -1.11
C VAL A 30 0.26 -0.01 -0.47
N PHE A 31 -0.41 0.93 0.19
CA PHE A 31 0.23 2.03 0.92
C PHE A 31 1.08 1.50 2.07
N SER A 32 0.57 0.57 2.87
CA SER A 32 1.33 -0.07 3.95
C SER A 32 2.60 -0.73 3.42
N ARG A 33 2.50 -1.51 2.34
CA ARG A 33 3.66 -2.14 1.71
C ARG A 33 4.63 -1.14 1.08
N ARG A 34 4.14 -0.10 0.43
CA ARG A 34 4.97 0.95 -0.16
C ARG A 34 5.67 1.79 0.91
N LEU A 35 4.97 2.12 1.98
CA LEU A 35 5.51 2.89 3.09
C LEU A 35 6.62 2.12 3.80
N LEU A 36 6.44 0.80 4.01
CA LEU A 36 7.47 -0.05 4.60
C LEU A 36 8.74 -0.08 3.73
N LYS A 37 8.58 -0.23 2.41
CA LYS A 37 9.70 -0.21 1.45
C LYS A 37 10.38 1.17 1.36
N SER A 38 9.63 2.25 1.58
CA SER A 38 10.17 3.62 1.60
C SER A 38 10.99 3.88 2.86
N ARG A 39 10.56 3.32 4.01
CA ARG A 39 11.30 3.42 5.28
C ARG A 39 12.59 2.61 5.27
N GLU A 40 12.59 1.42 4.69
CA GLU A 40 13.82 0.64 4.50
C GLU A 40 14.85 1.35 3.63
N ARG A 41 14.41 2.05 2.56
CA ARG A 41 15.31 2.83 1.70
C ARG A 41 15.93 4.01 2.44
N GLU A 42 15.17 4.70 3.27
CA GLU A 42 15.65 5.84 4.05
C GLU A 42 16.72 5.41 5.08
N LEU A 43 16.52 4.26 5.73
CA LEU A 43 17.51 3.68 6.65
C LEU A 43 18.77 3.20 5.93
N ALA A 44 18.63 2.57 4.76
CA ALA A 44 19.77 2.11 3.96
C ALA A 44 20.65 3.27 3.47
N ASP A 45 20.04 4.40 3.10
CA ASP A 45 20.77 5.57 2.62
C ASP A 45 21.53 6.29 3.75
N LEU A 46 20.95 6.31 4.96
CA LEU A 46 21.60 6.84 6.16
C LEU A 46 22.76 5.95 6.63
N GLN A 47 22.59 4.62 6.62
CA GLN A 47 23.68 3.69 6.94
C GLN A 47 24.85 3.78 5.96
N LYS A 48 24.55 3.94 4.67
CA LYS A 48 25.58 4.08 3.64
C LYS A 48 26.44 5.32 3.85
N ASN A 49 25.81 6.46 4.16
CA ASN A 49 26.54 7.71 4.44
C ASN A 49 27.37 7.64 5.74
N LEU A 50 26.85 7.02 6.79
CA LEU A 50 27.58 6.84 8.06
C LEU A 50 28.77 5.88 7.92
N GLY A 51 28.60 4.77 7.19
CA GLY A 51 29.68 3.84 6.91
C GLY A 51 30.79 4.47 6.05
N GLN A 52 30.43 5.30 5.08
CA GLN A 52 31.38 6.01 4.23
C GLN A 52 32.18 7.07 5.00
N LYS A 53 31.53 7.80 5.94
CA LYS A 53 32.23 8.77 6.79
C LYS A 53 33.27 8.12 7.72
N SER A 54 33.02 6.89 8.18
CA SER A 54 33.98 6.15 9.01
C SER A 54 35.16 5.56 8.25
N LEU A 55 35.03 5.38 6.93
CA LEU A 55 36.13 4.95 6.07
C LEU A 55 37.04 6.13 5.70
N ASP A 56 36.45 7.30 5.48
CA ASP A 56 37.18 8.54 5.14
C ASP A 56 37.97 9.14 6.33
N GLU A 57 37.53 8.90 7.58
CA GLU A 57 38.25 9.37 8.78
C GLU A 57 39.45 8.46 9.17
N LYS A 58 39.65 7.33 8.47
CA LYS A 58 40.69 6.35 8.78
C LYS A 58 41.85 6.30 7.77
N ASP A 59 41.81 7.13 6.73
CA ASP A 59 42.91 7.40 5.78
C ASP A 59 43.66 8.69 6.16
#